data_AF-A0A257VSY0-F1
#
_entry.id   AF-A0A257VSY0-F1
#
_cell.length_a   1.000
_cell.length_b   1.000
_cell.length_c   1.000
_cell.angle_alpha   90.00
_cell.angle_beta   90.00
_cell.angle_gamma   90.00
#
_symmetry.space_group_name_H-M   'P 1'
#
loop_
_entity.id
_entity.type
_entity.pdbx_description
1 polymer ?
#
loop_
_entity_poly.entity_id
_entity_poly.type
_entity_poly.pdbx_seq_one_letter_code
_entity_poly.pdbx_strand_id
1 'polypeptide(L)'
;SDELLKQIWSQAVMVAEKDPRSITTGLFLQSLNETIDIHSKRVFIGLRNRIPISIWLALFSLTLLGMMSIGYQAGLSGTHRSPEMLIMTLSFTLVLYLIVDLDRGQEGFLRVSQQAMIDVLNSMKNAKA
;
A
#
# COMPACT_ATOMS: atom_id res chain seq x y z
N SER A 1 4.65 16.45 1.63
CA SER A 1 3.92 16.63 0.35
C SER A 1 2.70 17.50 0.52
N ASP A 2 1.85 17.24 1.53
CA ASP A 2 0.66 18.05 1.81
C ASP A 2 0.92 19.56 1.96
N GLU A 3 2.02 19.93 2.63
CA GLU A 3 2.37 21.35 2.82
C GLU A 3 2.72 22.06 1.51
N LEU A 4 3.44 21.39 0.61
CA LEU A 4 3.74 21.89 -0.73
C LEU A 4 2.46 22.05 -1.58
N LEU A 5 1.56 21.06 -1.54
CA LEU A 5 0.28 21.14 -2.25
C LEU A 5 -0.58 22.30 -1.73
N LYS A 6 -0.59 22.56 -0.41
CA LYS A 6 -1.27 23.72 0.19
C LYS A 6 -0.67 25.05 -0.28
N GLN A 7 0.66 25.14 -0.34
CA GLN A 7 1.33 26.35 -0.84
C GLN A 7 0.96 26.61 -2.32
N ILE A 8 1.04 25.59 -3.17
CA ILE A 8 0.66 25.70 -4.59
C ILE A 8 -0.81 26.09 -4.75
N TRP A 9 -1.71 25.47 -3.96
CA TRP A 9 -3.13 25.82 -3.93
C TRP A 9 -3.35 27.29 -3.57
N SER A 10 -2.71 27.77 -2.50
CA SER A 10 -2.83 29.18 -2.08
C SER A 10 -2.39 30.15 -3.18
N GLN A 11 -1.30 29.83 -3.89
CA GLN A 11 -0.80 30.66 -4.99
C GLN A 11 -1.73 30.61 -6.20
N ALA A 12 -2.28 29.44 -6.54
CA ALA A 12 -3.21 29.25 -7.65
C ALA A 12 -4.50 30.04 -7.45
N VAL A 13 -5.06 30.00 -6.23
CA VAL A 13 -6.27 30.77 -5.88
C VAL A 13 -6.01 32.27 -5.95
N MET A 14 -4.88 32.76 -5.45
CA MET A 14 -4.53 34.19 -5.56
C MET A 14 -4.41 34.67 -7.02
N VAL A 15 -3.97 33.81 -7.94
CA VAL A 15 -3.90 34.15 -9.37
C VAL A 15 -5.30 34.13 -10.00
N ALA A 16 -6.13 33.16 -9.63
CA ALA A 16 -7.51 33.06 -10.11
C ALA A 16 -8.42 34.20 -9.64
N GLU A 17 -8.21 34.70 -8.41
CA GLU A 17 -8.93 35.89 -7.91
C GLU A 17 -8.58 37.16 -8.69
N LYS A 18 -7.33 37.27 -9.18
CA LYS A 18 -6.88 38.41 -9.99
C LYS A 18 -7.39 38.38 -11.42
N ASP A 19 -7.62 37.18 -11.98
CA ASP A 19 -8.20 37.02 -13.31
C ASP A 19 -9.29 35.92 -13.35
N PRO A 20 -10.51 36.22 -12.87
CA PRO A 20 -11.58 35.23 -12.75
C PRO A 20 -12.14 34.74 -14.10
N ARG A 21 -11.83 35.44 -15.20
CA ARG A 21 -12.34 35.10 -16.55
C ARG A 21 -11.35 34.24 -17.33
N SER A 22 -10.16 34.01 -16.79
CA SER A 22 -9.11 33.21 -17.41
C SER A 22 -9.48 31.72 -17.45
N ILE A 23 -9.79 31.23 -18.65
CA ILE A 23 -10.07 29.80 -18.89
C ILE A 23 -8.85 28.93 -18.51
N THR A 24 -7.64 29.39 -18.82
CA THR A 24 -6.40 28.66 -18.51
C THR A 24 -6.17 28.54 -17.00
N THR A 25 -6.48 29.58 -16.23
CA THR A 25 -6.37 29.54 -14.76
C THR A 25 -7.41 28.62 -14.14
N GLY A 26 -8.63 28.59 -14.67
CA GLY A 26 -9.66 27.62 -14.28
C GLY A 26 -9.26 26.17 -14.53
N LEU A 27 -8.70 25.88 -15.72
CA LEU A 27 -8.19 24.54 -16.06
C LEU A 27 -7.01 24.12 -15.17
N PHE A 28 -6.12 25.07 -14.84
CA PHE A 28 -5.03 24.81 -13.91
C PHE A 28 -5.55 24.47 -12.50
N LEU A 29 -6.52 25.24 -11.97
CA LEU A 29 -7.14 24.96 -10.68
C LEU A 29 -7.82 23.59 -10.65
N GLN A 30 -8.52 23.22 -11.73
CA GLN A 30 -9.16 21.91 -11.84
C GLN A 30 -8.13 20.78 -11.80
N SER A 31 -7.09 20.84 -12.65
CA SER A 31 -6.04 19.82 -12.68
C SER A 31 -5.24 19.73 -11.37
N LEU A 32 -5.05 20.86 -10.68
CA LEU A 32 -4.45 20.88 -9.35
C LEU A 32 -5.34 20.18 -8.32
N ASN A 33 -6.66 20.42 -8.36
CA ASN A 33 -7.60 19.76 -7.47
C ASN A 33 -7.62 18.25 -7.71
N GLU A 34 -7.61 17.80 -8.96
CA GLU A 34 -7.52 16.37 -9.32
C GLU A 34 -6.22 15.73 -8.78
N THR A 35 -5.10 16.46 -8.83
CA THR A 35 -3.83 16.00 -8.25
C THR A 35 -3.89 15.85 -6.73
N ILE A 36 -4.52 16.81 -6.05
CA ILE A 36 -4.75 16.79 -4.59
C ILE A 36 -5.67 15.61 -4.22
N ASP A 37 -6.72 15.36 -5.01
CA ASP A 37 -7.63 14.23 -4.80
C ASP A 37 -6.91 12.88 -4.96
N ILE A 38 -6.07 12.73 -5.98
CA ILE A 38 -5.25 11.52 -6.18
C ILE A 38 -4.27 11.34 -5.00
N HIS A 39 -3.63 12.42 -4.54
CA HIS A 39 -2.74 12.37 -3.39
C HIS A 39 -3.48 11.92 -2.13
N SER A 40 -4.63 12.53 -1.86
CA SER A 40 -5.48 12.23 -0.70
C SER A 40 -5.98 10.79 -0.73
N LYS A 41 -6.42 10.28 -1.89
CA LYS A 41 -6.79 8.87 -2.06
C LYS A 41 -5.62 7.93 -1.79
N ARG A 42 -4.42 8.24 -2.29
CA ARG A 42 -3.21 7.43 -2.04
C ARG A 42 -2.88 7.37 -0.54
N VAL A 43 -2.92 8.51 0.15
CA VAL A 43 -2.67 8.59 1.61
C VAL A 43 -3.75 7.85 2.38
N PHE A 44 -5.02 8.02 2.02
CA PHE A 44 -6.14 7.34 2.65
C PHE A 44 -6.08 5.82 2.47
N ILE A 45 -5.78 5.33 1.27
CA ILE A 45 -5.60 3.89 1.03
C ILE A 45 -4.41 3.36 1.83
N GLY A 46 -3.30 4.10 1.88
CA GLY A 46 -2.10 3.71 2.63
C GLY A 46 -2.29 3.66 4.15
N LEU A 47 -3.15 4.52 4.72
CA LEU A 47 -3.38 4.62 6.16
C LEU A 47 -4.63 3.89 6.66
N ARG A 48 -5.71 3.88 5.86
CA ARG A 48 -7.05 3.44 6.29
C ARG A 48 -7.47 2.10 5.71
N ASN A 49 -6.87 1.64 4.62
CA ASN A 49 -7.22 0.36 3.99
C ASN A 49 -6.48 -0.85 4.59
N ARG A 50 -6.10 -0.74 5.87
CA ARG A 50 -5.49 -1.85 6.61
C ARG A 50 -6.51 -2.98 6.75
N ILE A 51 -6.09 -4.21 6.49
CA ILE A 51 -6.93 -5.39 6.71
C ILE A 51 -7.46 -5.37 8.16
N PRO A 52 -8.79 -5.48 8.38
CA PRO A 52 -9.37 -5.53 9.71
C PRO A 52 -8.73 -6.61 10.58
N ILE A 53 -8.52 -6.32 11.86
CA ILE A 53 -7.87 -7.23 12.83
C ILE A 53 -8.57 -8.60 12.91
N SER A 54 -9.87 -8.66 12.60
CA SER A 54 -10.65 -9.91 12.55
C SER A 54 -10.14 -10.90 11.49
N ILE A 55 -9.70 -10.42 10.32
CA ILE A 55 -9.14 -11.28 9.27
C ILE A 55 -7.77 -11.82 9.70
N TRP A 56 -6.96 -10.99 10.36
CA TRP A 56 -5.69 -11.41 10.96
C TRP A 56 -5.90 -12.52 11.98
N LEU A 57 -6.85 -12.35 12.90
CA LEU A 57 -7.20 -13.37 13.89
C LEU A 57 -7.68 -14.67 13.24
N ALA A 58 -8.48 -14.58 12.18
CA ALA A 58 -8.95 -15.76 11.44
C ALA A 58 -7.80 -16.51 10.75
N LEU A 59 -6.88 -15.80 10.10
CA LEU A 59 -5.72 -16.40 9.42
C LEU A 59 -4.79 -17.09 10.41
N PHE A 60 -4.42 -16.42 11.50
CA PHE A 60 -3.61 -17.02 12.55
C PHE A 60 -4.29 -18.25 13.18
N SER A 61 -5.60 -18.17 13.42
CA SER A 61 -6.36 -19.31 13.95
C SER A 61 -6.37 -20.48 12.98
N LEU A 62 -6.57 -20.24 11.68
CA LEU A 62 -6.58 -21.29 10.67
C LEU A 62 -5.19 -21.95 10.53
N THR A 63 -4.12 -21.15 10.52
CA THR A 63 -2.75 -21.66 10.53
C THR A 63 -2.47 -22.49 11.77
N LEU A 64 -2.86 -22.01 12.95
CA LEU A 64 -2.69 -22.73 14.21
C LEU A 64 -3.44 -24.06 14.21
N LEU A 65 -4.70 -24.07 13.78
CA LEU A 65 -5.51 -25.29 13.69
C LEU A 65 -4.93 -26.28 12.68
N GLY A 66 -4.42 -25.81 11.54
CA GLY A 66 -3.73 -26.64 10.55
C GLY A 66 -2.47 -27.29 11.12
N MET A 67 -1.64 -26.52 11.83
CA MET A 67 -0.44 -27.04 12.51
C MET A 67 -0.80 -28.03 13.62
N MET A 68 -1.83 -27.74 14.42
CA MET A 68 -2.31 -28.66 15.47
C MET A 68 -2.83 -29.98 14.89
N SER A 69 -3.62 -29.93 13.82
CA SER A 69 -4.20 -31.12 13.18
C SER A 69 -3.11 -32.06 12.65
N ILE A 70 -2.12 -31.52 11.92
CA ILE A 70 -1.03 -32.32 11.35
C ILE A 70 -0.03 -32.74 12.43
N GLY A 71 0.26 -31.88 13.41
CA GLY A 71 1.09 -32.24 14.56
C GLY A 71 0.49 -33.37 15.39
N TYR A 72 -0.83 -33.37 15.57
CA TYR A 72 -1.57 -34.45 16.23
C TYR A 72 -1.48 -35.78 15.44
N GLN A 73 -1.65 -35.73 14.12
CA GLN A 73 -1.50 -36.90 13.25
C GLN A 73 -0.06 -37.47 13.26
N ALA A 74 0.95 -36.60 13.27
CA ALA A 74 2.35 -36.99 13.35
C ALA A 74 2.69 -37.61 14.73
N GLY A 75 2.13 -37.06 15.81
CA GLY A 75 2.28 -37.59 17.17
C GLY A 75 1.64 -38.97 17.37
N LEU A 76 0.46 -39.20 16.80
CA LEU A 76 -0.20 -40.51 16.83
C LEU A 76 0.53 -41.57 16.00
N SER A 77 1.18 -41.17 14.91
CA SER A 77 1.94 -42.09 14.05
C SER A 77 3.27 -42.54 14.67
N GLY A 78 3.66 -42.03 15.84
CA GLY A 78 4.88 -42.43 16.55
C GLY A 78 6.20 -42.03 15.85
N THR A 79 6.13 -41.13 14.85
CA THR A 79 7.33 -40.72 14.10
C THR A 79 8.13 -39.72 14.91
N HIS A 80 9.14 -40.21 15.65
CA HIS A 80 9.86 -39.47 16.70
C HIS A 80 10.67 -38.24 16.25
N ARG A 81 10.78 -37.92 14.95
CA ARG A 81 11.35 -36.68 14.39
C ARG A 81 11.23 -36.73 12.87
N SER A 82 10.05 -36.48 12.32
CA SER A 82 9.93 -36.33 10.86
C SER A 82 10.39 -34.91 10.46
N PRO A 83 11.36 -34.74 9.56
CA PRO A 83 11.75 -33.42 9.03
C PRO A 83 10.57 -32.68 8.37
N GLU A 84 9.50 -33.40 8.06
CA GLU A 84 8.21 -32.89 7.58
C GLU A 84 7.61 -31.83 8.52
N MET A 85 7.68 -32.01 9.85
CA MET A 85 7.15 -31.02 10.81
C MET A 85 7.90 -29.68 10.74
N LEU A 86 9.22 -29.74 10.54
CA LEU A 86 10.07 -28.55 10.40
C LEU A 86 9.77 -27.81 9.09
N ILE A 87 9.72 -28.54 7.97
CA ILE A 87 9.42 -27.98 6.64
C ILE A 87 8.02 -27.34 6.65
N MET A 88 7.04 -27.96 7.29
CA MET A 88 5.68 -27.45 7.38
C MET A 88 5.60 -26.18 8.26
N THR A 89 6.26 -26.18 9.41
CA THR A 89 6.30 -25.00 10.30
C THR A 89 6.96 -23.81 9.59
N LEU A 90 8.06 -24.05 8.88
CA LEU A 90 8.73 -23.03 8.06
C LEU A 90 7.83 -22.56 6.91
N SER A 91 7.09 -23.47 6.26
CA SER A 91 6.18 -23.12 5.17
C SER A 91 5.04 -22.23 5.64
N PHE A 92 4.40 -22.55 6.77
CA PHE A 92 3.35 -21.70 7.35
C PHE A 92 3.88 -20.36 7.84
N THR A 93 5.07 -20.34 8.44
CA THR A 93 5.74 -19.10 8.84
C THR A 93 6.02 -18.22 7.62
N LEU A 94 6.51 -18.81 6.52
CA LEU A 94 6.77 -18.11 5.26
C LEU A 94 5.48 -17.57 4.63
N VAL A 95 4.40 -18.35 4.61
CA VAL A 95 3.10 -17.90 4.10
C VAL A 95 2.53 -16.77 4.94
N LEU A 96 2.55 -16.88 6.27
CA LEU A 96 2.13 -15.80 7.17
C LEU A 96 2.96 -14.54 6.95
N TYR A 97 4.29 -14.69 6.85
CA TYR A 97 5.19 -13.58 6.54
C TYR A 97 4.83 -12.91 5.22
N LEU A 98 4.57 -13.69 4.17
CA LEU A 98 4.20 -13.18 2.86
C LEU A 98 2.85 -12.45 2.89
N ILE A 99 1.86 -12.97 3.62
CA ILE A 99 0.57 -12.29 3.81
C ILE A 99 0.77 -10.93 4.52
N VAL A 100 1.62 -10.88 5.55
CA VAL A 100 1.97 -9.62 6.25
C VAL A 100 2.70 -8.64 5.33
N ASP A 101 3.66 -9.13 4.55
CA ASP A 101 4.43 -8.33 3.59
C ASP A 101 3.51 -7.73 2.52
N LEU A 102 2.56 -8.53 2.02
CA LEU A 102 1.60 -8.13 0.99
C LEU A 102 0.57 -7.10 1.51
N ASP A 103 0.09 -7.25 2.76
CA ASP A 103 -0.81 -6.26 3.39
C ASP A 103 -0.09 -4.92 3.66
N ARG A 104 1.21 -4.97 3.93
CA ARG A 104 2.05 -3.79 4.16
C ARG A 104 2.62 -3.26 2.85
N GLY A 105 1.76 -2.77 1.96
CA GLY A 105 2.14 -2.18 0.67
C GLY A 105 3.12 -0.98 0.71
N GLN A 106 3.52 -0.49 1.89
CA GLN A 106 4.56 0.55 2.05
C GLN A 106 5.71 0.20 3.01
N GLU A 107 5.68 -0.97 3.69
CA GLU A 107 6.69 -1.34 4.70
C GLU A 107 7.30 -2.75 4.49
N GLY A 108 6.95 -3.43 3.39
CA GLY A 108 7.46 -4.77 3.05
C GLY A 108 8.62 -4.82 2.03
N PHE A 109 9.04 -6.03 1.66
CA PHE A 109 9.99 -6.31 0.57
C PHE A 109 9.41 -5.99 -0.81
N LEU A 110 8.09 -6.18 -0.99
CA LEU A 110 7.35 -5.76 -2.18
C LEU A 110 7.00 -4.25 -2.10
N ARG A 111 8.02 -3.40 -2.24
CA ARG A 111 7.84 -1.94 -2.21
C ARG A 111 7.08 -1.47 -3.44
N VAL A 112 6.00 -0.70 -3.25
CA VAL A 112 5.34 0.01 -4.34
C VAL A 112 6.33 1.01 -4.94
N SER A 113 6.75 0.75 -6.18
CA SER A 113 7.69 1.62 -6.88
C SER A 113 7.09 3.00 -7.11
N GLN A 114 7.88 4.04 -6.86
CA GLN A 114 7.52 5.43 -7.16
C GLN A 114 7.77 5.80 -8.64
N GLN A 115 8.05 4.80 -9.49
CA GLN A 115 8.37 4.99 -10.91
C GLN A 115 7.34 5.83 -11.65
N ALA A 116 6.04 5.62 -11.40
CA ALA A 116 4.99 6.42 -12.04
C ALA A 116 5.15 7.93 -11.81
N MET A 117 5.62 8.35 -10.63
CA MET A 117 5.84 9.77 -10.31
C MET A 117 7.13 10.30 -10.96
N ILE A 118 8.13 9.44 -11.11
CA ILE A 118 9.36 9.74 -11.84
C ILE A 118 9.07 9.87 -13.34
N ASP A 119 8.23 9.00 -13.90
CA ASP A 119 7.84 9.03 -15.31
C ASP A 119 7.06 10.30 -15.63
N VAL A 120 6.15 10.73 -14.75
CA VAL A 120 5.45 12.02 -14.87
C VAL A 120 6.42 13.20 -14.79
N LEU A 121 7.39 13.16 -13.87
CA LEU A 121 8.41 14.21 -13.80
C LEU A 121 9.25 14.27 -15.08
N ASN A 122 9.62 13.11 -15.63
CA ASN A 122 10.38 13.01 -16.87
C ASN A 122 9.56 13.48 -18.08
N SER A 123 8.27 13.16 -18.15
CA SER A 123 7.39 13.64 -19.23
C SER A 123 7.23 15.16 -19.18
N MET A 124 7.12 15.77 -17.99
CA MET A 124 7.08 17.22 -17.82
C MET A 124 8.40 17.91 -18.20
N LYS A 125 9.54 17.29 -17.88
CA LYS A 125 10.87 17.80 -18.29
C LYS A 125 11.04 17.76 -19.80
N ASN A 126 10.65 16.65 -20.44
CA ASN A 126 10.77 16.47 -21.88
C ASN A 126 9.82 17.38 -22.67
N ALA A 127 8.65 17.71 -22.12
CA ALA A 127 7.73 18.69 -22.73
C ALA A 127 8.24 20.14 -22.67
N LYS A 128 9.30 20.42 -21.90
CA LYS A 128 9.90 21.76 -21.75
C LYS A 128 11.14 21.96 -22.65
N ALA A 129 11.60 20.91 -23.33
CA ALA A 129 12.70 20.92 -24.29
C ALA A 129 12.16 21.04 -25.72
#